data_AF-A0A954BVS1-F1
#
_entry.id   AF-A0A954BVS1-F1
#
_cell.length_a   1.000
_cell.length_b   1.000
_cell.length_c   1.000
_cell.angle_alpha   90.00
_cell.angle_beta   90.00
_cell.angle_gamma   90.00
#
_symmetry.space_group_name_H-M   'P 1'
#
loop_
_entity.id
_entity.type
_entity.pdbx_description
1 polymer ?
#
loop_
_entity_poly.entity_id
_entity_poly.type
_entity_poly.pdbx_seq_one_letter_code
_entity_poly.pdbx_strand_id
1 'polypeptide(L)'
;MAIALSFACLLPAALRAQDNDDISALSSPSAMERAAAEARMDDARLLAHYRKLLGNGGNANELISALDRLREEKKSDDIALIVKYIGDLDPGVAAAAMGALRTFGRDALKAVRQLPAGDVDAGTRKDVLERLLKDHILTCCLRDAAINPFHLDFEGRLSELYSVEDEIDELMFRMLRDSVSDIRDDINNTRYYYYGYQVTYERPFIDYGALAVAALGQKQPKRLMKELSELAEVETENDYYYWGYSNRSPVTIELATFFARQGNTALMDKLINDLESGTRWMQPGQTLGLQVRVAAMQITALGEWDAALERLNENVKQAGSALSSTVSQAHYLRARILMHLNEEGAALHALEESMEASNSAQVLTLVDSTFKPLEAERRFQTVLDYCRLASRRLDESQRPWKAVVKEEG
;
A
#
# COMPACT_ATOMS: atom_id res chain seq x y z
N MET A 1 26.83 65.64 11.74
CA MET A 1 25.68 65.00 11.07
C MET A 1 26.16 64.19 9.87
N ALA A 2 26.91 63.09 10.09
CA ALA A 2 27.49 62.26 9.01
C ALA A 2 27.95 60.86 9.47
N ILE A 3 27.22 60.18 10.38
CA ILE A 3 27.58 58.80 10.82
C ILE A 3 26.40 57.82 10.71
N ALA A 4 25.16 58.30 10.54
CA ALA A 4 23.97 57.44 10.50
C ALA A 4 23.64 56.84 9.11
N LEU A 5 24.32 57.22 8.03
CA LEU A 5 24.03 56.74 6.66
C LEU A 5 24.87 55.52 6.22
N SER A 6 25.95 55.18 6.94
CA SER A 6 26.83 54.07 6.53
C SER A 6 26.38 52.70 7.05
N PHE A 7 25.66 52.64 8.19
CA PHE A 7 25.21 51.37 8.77
C PHE A 7 24.02 50.74 8.01
N ALA A 8 23.14 51.56 7.42
CA ALA A 8 21.97 51.06 6.67
C ALA A 8 22.32 50.40 5.32
N CYS A 9 23.47 50.74 4.73
CA CYS A 9 23.96 50.11 3.49
C CYS A 9 24.85 48.88 3.75
N LEU A 10 25.46 48.76 4.94
CA LEU A 10 26.39 47.68 5.27
C LEU A 10 25.70 46.41 5.75
N LEU A 11 24.55 46.49 6.44
CA LEU A 11 23.79 45.30 6.84
C LEU A 11 23.31 44.45 5.65
N PRO A 12 22.66 45.02 4.61
CA PRO A 12 22.25 44.25 3.44
C PRO A 12 23.43 43.65 2.66
N ALA A 13 24.59 44.32 2.68
CA ALA A 13 25.79 43.84 2.00
C ALA A 13 26.50 42.72 2.78
N ALA A 14 26.56 42.81 4.11
CA ALA A 14 27.12 41.76 4.97
C ALA A 14 26.24 40.50 4.99
N LEU A 15 24.91 40.68 5.05
CA LEU A 15 23.95 39.57 4.89
C LEU A 15 24.08 38.92 3.50
N ARG A 16 24.20 39.72 2.43
CA ARG A 16 24.45 39.19 1.07
C ARG A 16 25.82 38.52 0.89
N ALA A 17 26.84 38.98 1.61
CA ALA A 17 28.17 38.37 1.56
C ALA A 17 28.16 37.01 2.27
N GLN A 18 27.60 36.97 3.49
CA GLN A 18 27.41 35.73 4.24
C GLN A 18 26.51 34.73 3.49
N ASP A 19 25.46 35.22 2.85
CA ASP A 19 24.58 34.44 1.98
C ASP A 19 25.31 33.79 0.79
N ASN A 20 26.26 34.51 0.17
CA ASN A 20 27.05 33.98 -0.94
C ASN A 20 28.09 32.97 -0.45
N ASP A 21 28.65 33.19 0.75
CA ASP A 21 29.60 32.29 1.38
C ASP A 21 28.94 30.96 1.76
N ASP A 22 27.72 30.99 2.33
CA ASP A 22 26.97 29.77 2.67
C ASP A 22 26.58 28.96 1.40
N ILE A 23 26.17 29.62 0.30
CA ILE A 23 25.93 28.95 -0.99
C ILE A 23 27.22 28.31 -1.53
N SER A 24 28.36 29.01 -1.41
CA SER A 24 29.64 28.48 -1.88
C SER A 24 30.10 27.26 -1.04
N ALA A 25 29.74 27.22 0.25
CA ALA A 25 30.05 26.13 1.15
C ALA A 25 29.23 24.85 0.86
N LEU A 26 28.07 24.95 0.19
CA LEU A 26 27.31 23.78 -0.28
C LEU A 26 28.07 22.95 -1.33
N SER A 27 29.04 23.56 -2.01
CA SER A 27 29.95 22.89 -2.95
C SER A 27 31.20 22.32 -2.30
N SER A 28 31.32 22.37 -0.96
CA SER A 28 32.50 21.87 -0.26
C SER A 28 32.67 20.35 -0.42
N PRO A 29 33.89 19.85 -0.64
CA PRO A 29 34.18 18.41 -0.60
C PRO A 29 33.95 17.81 0.81
N SER A 30 33.91 18.63 1.86
CA SER A 30 33.59 18.18 3.22
C SER A 30 32.09 18.05 3.44
N ALA A 31 31.61 16.83 3.70
CA ALA A 31 30.20 16.58 4.04
C ALA A 31 29.74 17.35 5.29
N MET A 32 30.64 17.54 6.26
CA MET A 32 30.34 18.27 7.50
C MET A 32 30.14 19.77 7.23
N GLU A 33 30.91 20.36 6.31
CA GLU A 33 30.77 21.77 5.94
C GLU A 33 29.50 22.00 5.13
N ARG A 34 29.14 21.07 4.24
CA ARG A 34 27.87 21.10 3.50
C ARG A 34 26.67 21.04 4.44
N ALA A 35 26.63 20.07 5.36
CA ALA A 35 25.56 19.95 6.34
C ALA A 35 25.44 21.21 7.25
N ALA A 36 26.57 21.80 7.62
CA ALA A 36 26.58 23.04 8.41
C ALA A 36 26.10 24.26 7.62
N ALA A 37 26.33 24.30 6.30
CA ALA A 37 25.81 25.34 5.42
C ALA A 37 24.30 25.16 5.17
N GLU A 38 23.86 23.92 4.91
CA GLU A 38 22.43 23.56 4.78
C GLU A 38 21.62 23.98 6.00
N ALA A 39 22.13 23.71 7.20
CA ALA A 39 21.47 24.07 8.46
C ALA A 39 21.37 25.59 8.71
N ARG A 40 22.19 26.41 8.03
CA ARG A 40 22.20 27.87 8.16
C ARG A 40 21.29 28.56 7.14
N MET A 41 20.89 27.88 6.08
CA MET A 41 20.04 28.43 5.02
C MET A 41 18.56 28.18 5.33
N ASP A 42 17.70 29.11 4.92
CA ASP A 42 16.27 28.82 4.89
C ASP A 42 15.92 27.86 3.74
N ASP A 43 14.86 27.10 3.96
CA ASP A 43 14.51 25.97 3.12
C ASP A 43 14.14 26.36 1.68
N ALA A 44 13.45 27.49 1.51
CA ALA A 44 13.05 27.96 0.19
C ALA A 44 14.27 28.29 -0.67
N ARG A 45 15.31 28.90 -0.08
CA ARG A 45 16.56 29.20 -0.77
C ARG A 45 17.37 27.95 -1.07
N LEU A 46 17.45 27.02 -0.12
CA LEU A 46 18.18 25.78 -0.31
C LEU A 46 17.58 24.96 -1.46
N LEU A 47 16.25 24.82 -1.50
CA LEU A 47 15.55 24.15 -2.60
C LEU A 47 15.74 24.86 -3.94
N ALA A 48 15.72 26.20 -3.97
CA ALA A 48 15.98 26.96 -5.19
C ALA A 48 17.42 26.75 -5.71
N HIS A 49 18.39 26.68 -4.81
CA HIS A 49 19.78 26.34 -5.16
C HIS A 49 19.86 24.94 -5.77
N TYR A 50 19.31 23.91 -5.12
CA TYR A 50 19.35 22.54 -5.63
C TYR A 50 18.62 22.35 -6.96
N ARG A 51 17.46 23.00 -7.16
CA ARG A 51 16.79 23.00 -8.47
C ARG A 51 17.65 23.62 -9.56
N LYS A 52 18.33 24.73 -9.25
CA LYS A 52 19.26 25.38 -10.19
C LYS A 52 20.45 24.49 -10.48
N LEU A 53 21.00 23.80 -9.47
CA LEU A 53 22.09 22.85 -9.63
C LEU A 53 21.70 21.71 -10.57
N LEU A 54 20.54 21.08 -10.35
CA LEU A 54 20.02 20.01 -11.23
C LEU A 54 19.64 20.52 -12.63
N GLY A 55 19.35 21.82 -12.77
CA GLY A 55 19.14 22.44 -14.07
C GLY A 55 20.44 22.63 -14.87
N ASN A 56 21.53 22.96 -14.17
CA ASN A 56 22.81 23.35 -14.78
C ASN A 56 23.83 22.21 -14.86
N GLY A 57 23.65 21.15 -14.08
CA GLY A 57 24.68 20.16 -13.82
C GLY A 57 25.59 20.60 -12.66
N GLY A 58 26.13 19.61 -11.96
CA GLY A 58 27.03 19.76 -10.82
C GLY A 58 27.95 18.55 -10.73
N ASN A 59 28.79 18.50 -9.70
CA ASN A 59 29.55 17.28 -9.42
C ASN A 59 28.65 16.22 -8.75
N ALA A 60 29.09 14.95 -8.77
CA ALA A 60 28.28 13.83 -8.28
C ALA A 60 27.76 14.02 -6.84
N ASN A 61 28.61 14.52 -5.93
CA ASN A 61 28.22 14.70 -4.53
C ASN A 61 27.15 15.79 -4.36
N GLU A 62 27.23 16.87 -5.13
CA GLU A 62 26.23 17.94 -5.10
C GLU A 62 24.91 17.47 -5.71
N LEU A 63 24.97 16.72 -6.81
CA LEU A 63 23.80 16.15 -7.48
C LEU A 63 23.08 15.15 -6.58
N ILE A 64 23.80 14.25 -5.90
CA ILE A 64 23.22 13.29 -4.95
C ILE A 64 22.51 14.03 -3.81
N SER A 65 23.14 15.04 -3.19
CA SER A 65 22.52 15.86 -2.15
C SER A 65 21.26 16.58 -2.63
N ALA A 66 21.28 17.14 -3.84
CA ALA A 66 20.11 17.78 -4.44
C ALA A 66 18.97 16.79 -4.70
N LEU A 67 19.27 15.61 -5.25
CA LEU A 67 18.29 14.57 -5.53
C LEU A 67 17.66 14.02 -4.24
N ASP A 68 18.48 13.80 -3.20
CA ASP A 68 17.99 13.38 -1.88
C ASP A 68 17.08 14.44 -1.25
N ARG A 69 17.42 15.73 -1.35
CA ARG A 69 16.57 16.80 -0.83
C ARG A 69 15.25 16.91 -1.57
N LEU A 70 15.26 16.83 -2.90
CA LEU A 70 14.03 16.86 -3.71
C LEU A 70 13.13 15.64 -3.45
N ARG A 71 13.72 14.47 -3.15
CA ARG A 71 12.97 13.27 -2.74
C ARG A 71 12.15 13.50 -1.48
N GLU A 72 12.64 14.30 -0.54
CA GLU A 72 11.93 14.63 0.71
C GLU A 72 10.77 15.60 0.46
N GLU A 73 10.99 16.59 -0.42
CA GLU A 73 10.02 17.63 -0.75
C GLU A 73 8.85 17.11 -1.60
N LYS A 74 9.11 16.15 -2.50
CA LYS A 74 8.10 15.47 -3.34
C LYS A 74 7.22 16.41 -4.17
N LYS A 75 7.79 17.51 -4.69
CA LYS A 75 7.09 18.42 -5.61
C LYS A 75 7.09 17.84 -7.03
N SER A 76 5.90 17.61 -7.60
CA SER A 76 5.77 16.95 -8.92
C SER A 76 6.49 17.71 -10.05
N ASP A 77 6.64 19.03 -9.94
CA ASP A 77 7.40 19.84 -10.91
C ASP A 77 8.88 19.47 -10.99
N ASP A 78 9.43 18.88 -9.93
CA ASP A 78 10.83 18.47 -9.85
C ASP A 78 11.14 17.19 -10.63
N ILE A 79 10.12 16.42 -11.02
CA ILE A 79 10.28 15.16 -11.77
C ILE A 79 11.08 15.40 -13.06
N ALA A 80 10.79 16.49 -13.78
CA ALA A 80 11.48 16.81 -15.03
C ALA A 80 12.98 17.12 -14.84
N LEU A 81 13.39 17.56 -13.64
CA LEU A 81 14.80 17.76 -13.30
C LEU A 81 15.46 16.42 -12.93
N ILE A 82 14.77 15.59 -12.16
CA ILE A 82 15.28 14.31 -11.66
C ILE A 82 15.49 13.29 -12.78
N VAL A 83 14.52 13.17 -13.70
CA VAL A 83 14.52 12.13 -14.74
C VAL A 83 15.76 12.19 -15.65
N LYS A 84 16.39 13.36 -15.81
CA LYS A 84 17.63 13.52 -16.60
C LYS A 84 18.81 12.70 -16.09
N TYR A 85 18.80 12.38 -14.80
CA TYR A 85 19.94 11.74 -14.12
C TYR A 85 19.84 10.22 -14.01
N ILE A 86 18.78 9.59 -14.55
CA ILE A 86 18.62 8.12 -14.44
C ILE A 86 19.65 7.32 -15.25
N GLY A 87 20.27 7.94 -16.26
CA GLY A 87 21.33 7.37 -17.09
C GLY A 87 22.69 8.02 -16.85
N ASP A 88 22.88 8.67 -15.70
CA ASP A 88 24.17 9.30 -15.37
C ASP A 88 25.29 8.26 -15.33
N LEU A 89 26.50 8.68 -15.76
CA LEU A 89 27.68 7.81 -15.76
C LEU A 89 28.16 7.51 -14.34
N ASP A 90 27.85 8.37 -13.36
CA ASP A 90 28.07 8.11 -11.95
C ASP A 90 26.92 7.23 -11.40
N PRO A 91 27.19 5.98 -10.97
CA PRO A 91 26.15 5.09 -10.47
C PRO A 91 25.48 5.61 -9.19
N GLY A 92 26.16 6.43 -8.39
CA GLY A 92 25.60 7.06 -7.19
C GLY A 92 24.55 8.11 -7.55
N VAL A 93 24.82 8.93 -8.57
CA VAL A 93 23.84 9.91 -9.09
C VAL A 93 22.63 9.20 -9.69
N ALA A 94 22.84 8.18 -10.53
CA ALA A 94 21.75 7.40 -11.12
C ALA A 94 20.89 6.69 -10.06
N ALA A 95 21.52 6.12 -9.03
CA ALA A 95 20.82 5.51 -7.90
C ALA A 95 20.03 6.54 -7.08
N ALA A 96 20.58 7.72 -6.82
CA ALA A 96 19.87 8.80 -6.12
C ALA A 96 18.67 9.31 -6.93
N ALA A 97 18.84 9.46 -8.25
CA ALA A 97 17.76 9.88 -9.15
C ALA A 97 16.64 8.85 -9.17
N MET A 98 16.98 7.57 -9.27
CA MET A 98 16.02 6.47 -9.14
C MET A 98 15.32 6.49 -7.78
N GLY A 99 16.07 6.62 -6.69
CA GLY A 99 15.51 6.72 -5.34
C GLY A 99 14.53 7.89 -5.18
N ALA A 100 14.80 9.02 -5.83
CA ALA A 100 13.90 10.15 -5.87
C ALA A 100 12.64 9.87 -6.70
N LEU A 101 12.75 9.32 -7.91
CA LEU A 101 11.60 9.03 -8.79
C LEU A 101 10.57 8.08 -8.16
N ARG A 102 11.03 7.12 -7.35
CA ARG A 102 10.15 6.14 -6.69
C ARG A 102 9.10 6.78 -5.77
N THR A 103 9.32 8.01 -5.30
CA THR A 103 8.33 8.71 -4.44
C THR A 103 7.18 9.36 -5.21
N PHE A 104 7.29 9.48 -6.55
CA PHE A 104 6.31 10.16 -7.40
C PHE A 104 5.35 9.19 -8.14
N GLY A 105 5.56 7.88 -8.01
CA GLY A 105 4.65 6.84 -8.52
C GLY A 105 4.31 7.02 -10.01
N ARG A 106 3.02 7.18 -10.32
CA ARG A 106 2.49 7.29 -11.68
C ARG A 106 3.09 8.45 -12.47
N ASP A 107 3.38 9.57 -11.83
CA ASP A 107 3.87 10.76 -12.52
C ASP A 107 5.32 10.55 -12.99
N ALA A 108 6.14 9.83 -12.22
CA ALA A 108 7.47 9.41 -12.64
C ALA A 108 7.42 8.45 -13.84
N LEU A 109 6.51 7.47 -13.85
CA LEU A 109 6.33 6.56 -14.99
C LEU A 109 6.05 7.33 -16.29
N LYS A 110 5.12 8.30 -16.23
CA LYS A 110 4.79 9.15 -17.36
C LYS A 110 6.00 9.96 -17.84
N ALA A 111 6.74 10.56 -16.92
CA ALA A 111 7.90 11.39 -17.26
C ALA A 111 9.03 10.58 -17.90
N VAL A 112 9.35 9.40 -17.36
CA VAL A 112 10.38 8.51 -17.94
C VAL A 112 9.97 8.02 -19.34
N ARG A 113 8.68 7.72 -19.55
CA ARG A 113 8.17 7.33 -20.88
C ARG A 113 8.38 8.41 -21.93
N GLN A 114 8.18 9.67 -21.53
CA GLN A 114 8.24 10.84 -22.42
C GLN A 114 9.67 11.34 -22.69
N LEU A 115 10.69 10.68 -22.14
CA LEU A 115 12.07 11.05 -22.39
C LEU A 115 12.42 11.01 -23.90
N PRO A 116 13.04 12.07 -24.45
CA PRO A 116 13.58 12.07 -25.80
C PRO A 116 14.49 10.86 -26.08
N ALA A 117 14.44 10.34 -27.30
CA ALA A 117 15.38 9.31 -27.75
C ALA A 117 16.78 9.94 -27.87
N GLY A 118 17.69 9.59 -26.97
CA GLY A 118 19.04 10.17 -26.89
C GLY A 118 19.45 10.58 -25.47
N ASP A 119 18.49 10.90 -24.60
CA ASP A 119 18.78 11.35 -23.22
C ASP A 119 19.22 10.18 -22.32
N VAL A 120 18.67 8.99 -22.57
CA VAL A 120 18.95 7.75 -21.84
C VAL A 120 18.86 6.61 -22.84
N ASP A 121 19.79 5.66 -22.76
CA ASP A 121 19.76 4.46 -23.59
C ASP A 121 18.50 3.61 -23.34
N ALA A 122 18.14 2.79 -24.33
CA ALA A 122 16.90 2.03 -24.28
C ALA A 122 16.88 0.96 -23.17
N GLY A 123 18.04 0.40 -22.81
CA GLY A 123 18.15 -0.61 -21.76
C GLY A 123 17.88 0.00 -20.40
N THR A 124 18.61 1.06 -20.05
CA THR A 124 18.43 1.79 -18.79
C THR A 124 17.00 2.29 -18.65
N ARG A 125 16.43 2.90 -19.71
CA ARG A 125 15.03 3.37 -19.68
C ARG A 125 14.06 2.24 -19.38
N LYS A 126 14.24 1.07 -20.00
CA LYS A 126 13.39 -0.11 -19.77
C LYS A 126 13.49 -0.59 -18.32
N ASP A 127 14.71 -0.65 -17.78
CA ASP A 127 14.94 -1.10 -16.40
C ASP A 127 14.33 -0.14 -15.38
N VAL A 128 14.42 1.17 -15.62
CA VAL A 128 13.75 2.19 -14.81
C VAL A 128 12.23 2.03 -14.85
N LEU A 129 11.65 1.90 -16.04
CA LEU A 129 10.20 1.73 -16.19
C LEU A 129 9.73 0.47 -15.47
N GLU A 130 10.41 -0.66 -15.66
CA GLU A 130 10.06 -1.91 -14.98
C GLU A 130 10.11 -1.74 -13.45
N ARG A 131 11.13 -1.06 -12.92
CA ARG A 131 11.26 -0.86 -11.47
C ARG A 131 10.15 0.02 -10.91
N LEU A 132 9.83 1.11 -11.59
CA LEU A 132 8.72 1.99 -11.21
C LEU A 132 7.36 1.28 -11.30
N LEU A 133 7.18 0.37 -12.26
CA LEU A 133 5.97 -0.46 -12.36
C LEU A 133 5.87 -1.46 -11.20
N LYS A 134 6.98 -2.10 -10.81
CA LYS A 134 7.03 -2.95 -9.62
C LYS A 134 6.66 -2.18 -8.35
N ASP A 135 7.17 -0.96 -8.19
CA ASP A 135 6.82 -0.09 -7.06
C ASP A 135 5.35 0.34 -7.06
N HIS A 136 4.79 0.63 -8.24
CA HIS A 136 3.37 0.92 -8.41
C HIS A 136 2.50 -0.27 -7.97
N ILE A 137 2.81 -1.48 -8.46
CA ILE A 137 2.11 -2.72 -8.07
C ILE A 137 2.22 -2.94 -6.55
N LEU A 138 3.42 -2.84 -5.99
CA LEU A 138 3.66 -2.97 -4.54
C LEU A 138 2.81 -1.98 -3.75
N THR A 139 2.82 -0.71 -4.15
CA THR A 139 2.08 0.35 -3.44
C THR A 139 0.57 0.13 -3.50
N CYS A 140 0.04 -0.25 -4.67
CA CYS A 140 -1.38 -0.57 -4.84
C CYS A 140 -1.78 -1.77 -3.96
N CYS A 141 -0.97 -2.83 -3.98
CA CYS A 141 -1.19 -4.03 -3.17
C CYS A 141 -1.15 -3.75 -1.66
N LEU A 142 -0.17 -2.96 -1.19
CA LEU A 142 -0.07 -2.60 0.23
C LEU A 142 -1.26 -1.72 0.67
N ARG A 143 -1.71 -0.82 -0.21
CA ARG A 143 -2.90 -0.02 0.05
C ARG A 143 -4.15 -0.87 0.09
N ASP A 144 -4.34 -1.79 -0.86
CA ASP A 144 -5.44 -2.77 -0.85
C ASP A 144 -5.43 -3.59 0.44
N ALA A 145 -4.28 -4.10 0.88
CA ALA A 145 -4.18 -4.85 2.13
C ALA A 145 -4.55 -4.00 3.37
N ALA A 146 -4.28 -2.70 3.35
CA ALA A 146 -4.63 -1.78 4.45
C ALA A 146 -6.14 -1.47 4.50
N ILE A 147 -6.78 -1.32 3.34
CA ILE A 147 -8.22 -0.98 3.25
C ILE A 147 -9.12 -2.22 3.18
N ASN A 148 -8.61 -3.34 2.69
CA ASN A 148 -9.34 -4.57 2.42
C ASN A 148 -8.55 -5.77 2.99
N PRO A 149 -8.39 -5.82 4.33
CA PRO A 149 -7.59 -6.85 5.00
C PRO A 149 -8.15 -8.27 4.84
N PHE A 150 -9.35 -8.41 4.27
CA PHE A 150 -10.05 -9.67 4.05
C PHE A 150 -10.17 -10.04 2.57
N HIS A 151 -9.52 -9.30 1.67
CA HIS A 151 -9.51 -9.59 0.23
C HIS A 151 -10.91 -9.72 -0.37
N LEU A 152 -11.83 -8.90 0.11
CA LEU A 152 -13.21 -8.85 -0.33
C LEU A 152 -13.28 -8.23 -1.72
N ASP A 153 -14.19 -8.75 -2.54
CA ASP A 153 -14.47 -8.18 -3.86
C ASP A 153 -15.33 -6.91 -3.73
N PHE A 154 -14.83 -5.79 -4.24
CA PHE A 154 -15.55 -4.52 -4.32
C PHE A 154 -15.22 -3.79 -5.62
N GLU A 155 -16.16 -3.00 -6.11
CA GLU A 155 -16.02 -2.29 -7.37
C GLU A 155 -14.91 -1.24 -7.30
N GLY A 156 -14.06 -1.20 -8.32
CA GLY A 156 -12.94 -0.27 -8.37
C GLY A 156 -11.70 -0.72 -7.59
N ARG A 157 -11.70 -1.88 -6.93
CA ARG A 157 -10.51 -2.48 -6.28
C ARG A 157 -9.27 -2.46 -7.18
N LEU A 158 -9.45 -2.75 -8.48
CA LEU A 158 -8.37 -2.83 -9.46
C LEU A 158 -8.07 -1.52 -10.21
N SER A 159 -8.86 -0.46 -9.97
CA SER A 159 -8.81 0.76 -10.81
C SER A 159 -7.48 1.49 -10.70
N GLU A 160 -6.93 1.60 -9.49
CA GLU A 160 -5.63 2.24 -9.27
C GLU A 160 -4.49 1.44 -9.87
N LEU A 161 -4.52 0.10 -9.70
CA LEU A 161 -3.52 -0.81 -10.27
C LEU A 161 -3.40 -0.62 -11.79
N TYR A 162 -4.52 -0.49 -12.49
CA TYR A 162 -4.59 -0.26 -13.93
C TYR A 162 -4.69 1.22 -14.34
N SER A 163 -4.38 2.16 -13.46
CA SER A 163 -4.38 3.60 -13.78
C SER A 163 -3.15 4.05 -14.59
N VAL A 164 -2.20 3.14 -14.82
CA VAL A 164 -1.01 3.34 -15.65
C VAL A 164 -1.27 2.89 -17.09
N GLU A 165 -0.60 3.53 -18.05
CA GLU A 165 -0.74 3.19 -19.48
C GLU A 165 -0.01 1.89 -19.87
N ASP A 166 0.89 1.38 -19.02
CA ASP A 166 1.71 0.21 -19.33
C ASP A 166 0.95 -1.11 -19.16
N GLU A 167 1.27 -2.09 -20.00
CA GLU A 167 0.78 -3.46 -19.87
C GLU A 167 1.50 -4.17 -18.71
N ILE A 168 0.92 -4.07 -17.52
CA ILE A 168 1.50 -4.64 -16.29
C ILE A 168 1.26 -6.14 -16.12
N ASP A 169 0.37 -6.76 -16.91
CA ASP A 169 -0.02 -8.16 -16.74
C ASP A 169 1.18 -9.11 -16.94
N GLU A 170 2.03 -8.90 -17.95
CA GLU A 170 3.23 -9.73 -18.18
C GLU A 170 4.25 -9.60 -17.04
N LEU A 171 4.38 -8.41 -16.48
CA LEU A 171 5.23 -8.18 -15.32
C LEU A 171 4.68 -8.92 -14.10
N MET A 172 3.37 -8.84 -13.84
CA MET A 172 2.72 -9.55 -12.73
C MET A 172 2.84 -11.08 -12.89
N PHE A 173 2.64 -11.62 -14.09
CA PHE A 173 2.84 -13.06 -14.33
C PHE A 173 4.29 -13.50 -14.10
N ARG A 174 5.27 -12.67 -14.49
CA ARG A 174 6.68 -12.96 -14.19
C ARG A 174 6.96 -12.95 -12.68
N MET A 175 6.51 -11.92 -11.96
CA MET A 175 6.67 -11.83 -10.50
C MET A 175 5.98 -13.00 -9.76
N LEU A 176 4.82 -13.42 -10.26
CA LEU A 176 4.08 -14.56 -9.73
C LEU A 176 4.83 -15.88 -9.95
N ARG A 177 5.36 -16.11 -11.17
CA ARG A 177 6.21 -17.27 -11.50
C ARG A 177 7.46 -17.31 -10.63
N ASP A 178 8.11 -16.17 -10.43
CA ASP A 178 9.29 -16.05 -9.57
C ASP A 178 8.97 -16.39 -8.10
N SER A 179 7.70 -16.31 -7.68
CA SER A 179 7.25 -16.61 -6.31
C SER A 179 6.66 -18.01 -6.13
N VAL A 180 6.58 -18.85 -7.16
CA VAL A 180 5.90 -20.16 -7.09
C VAL A 180 6.49 -21.07 -6.01
N SER A 181 7.82 -21.08 -5.84
CA SER A 181 8.47 -21.87 -4.80
C SER A 181 8.03 -21.43 -3.40
N ASP A 182 8.07 -20.12 -3.14
CA ASP A 182 7.63 -19.57 -1.85
C ASP A 182 6.15 -19.86 -1.59
N ILE A 183 5.31 -19.85 -2.64
CA ILE A 183 3.88 -20.14 -2.52
C ILE A 183 3.67 -21.60 -2.15
N ARG A 184 4.39 -22.53 -2.78
CA ARG A 184 4.36 -23.95 -2.39
C ARG A 184 4.77 -24.14 -0.93
N ASP A 185 5.83 -23.46 -0.50
CA ASP A 185 6.27 -23.53 0.90
C ASP A 185 5.23 -22.95 1.87
N ASP A 186 4.52 -21.88 1.48
CA ASP A 186 3.44 -21.29 2.29
C ASP A 186 2.21 -22.21 2.36
N ILE A 187 1.85 -22.86 1.24
CA ILE A 187 0.77 -23.88 1.16
C ILE A 187 1.11 -25.06 2.06
N ASN A 188 2.35 -25.54 2.03
CA ASN A 188 2.81 -26.67 2.82
C ASN A 188 3.15 -26.31 4.27
N ASN A 189 2.99 -25.04 4.65
CA ASN A 189 3.33 -24.55 5.99
C ASN A 189 4.81 -24.77 6.35
N THR A 190 5.70 -24.87 5.35
CA THR A 190 7.15 -25.05 5.50
C THR A 190 7.93 -23.76 5.29
N ARG A 191 7.25 -22.68 4.87
CA ARG A 191 7.88 -21.37 4.68
C ARG A 191 8.42 -20.84 6.01
N TYR A 192 9.73 -20.84 6.14
CA TYR A 192 10.41 -20.24 7.30
C TYR A 192 10.34 -18.71 7.20
N TYR A 193 9.45 -18.10 7.99
CA TYR A 193 9.53 -16.68 8.30
C TYR A 193 10.74 -16.45 9.22
N TYR A 194 11.95 -16.39 8.65
CA TYR A 194 13.13 -16.01 9.41
C TYR A 194 12.95 -14.60 9.98
N TYR A 195 12.63 -14.53 11.27
CA TYR A 195 12.80 -13.30 12.05
C TYR A 195 14.29 -12.99 12.11
N GLY A 196 14.76 -12.13 11.19
CA GLY A 196 15.96 -11.34 11.43
C GLY A 196 17.14 -11.47 10.49
N TYR A 197 17.03 -11.95 9.25
CA TYR A 197 18.18 -11.86 8.33
C TYR A 197 17.83 -11.35 6.93
N GLN A 198 18.54 -10.25 6.60
CA GLN A 198 18.57 -9.45 5.37
C GLN A 198 17.40 -8.48 5.18
N VAL A 199 17.69 -7.21 5.47
CA VAL A 199 16.96 -6.06 4.93
C VAL A 199 17.29 -5.99 3.42
N THR A 200 16.80 -6.94 2.64
CA THR A 200 16.58 -6.67 1.22
C THR A 200 15.38 -5.73 1.18
N TYR A 201 15.59 -4.50 0.69
CA TYR A 201 14.54 -3.48 0.59
C TYR A 201 13.36 -3.89 -0.31
N GLU A 202 13.41 -5.07 -0.93
CA GLU A 202 12.41 -5.61 -1.83
C GLU A 202 11.69 -6.78 -1.15
N ARG A 203 10.48 -6.49 -0.65
CA ARG A 203 9.56 -7.50 -0.11
C ARG A 203 9.24 -8.50 -1.24
N PRO A 204 9.20 -9.82 -0.99
CA PRO A 204 8.90 -10.79 -2.03
C PRO A 204 7.42 -10.69 -2.44
N PHE A 205 7.12 -10.98 -3.71
CA PHE A 205 5.79 -10.75 -4.28
C PHE A 205 4.68 -11.56 -3.60
N ILE A 206 4.98 -12.76 -3.11
CA ILE A 206 4.08 -13.57 -2.27
C ILE A 206 3.49 -12.81 -1.05
N ASP A 207 4.25 -11.88 -0.46
CA ASP A 207 3.84 -11.22 0.79
C ASP A 207 2.86 -10.05 0.59
N TYR A 208 2.67 -9.58 -0.65
CA TYR A 208 1.82 -8.42 -0.94
C TYR A 208 0.95 -8.59 -2.18
N GLY A 209 1.31 -9.45 -3.14
CA GLY A 209 0.74 -9.53 -4.48
C GLY A 209 -0.72 -9.99 -4.59
N ALA A 210 -1.51 -10.03 -3.52
CA ALA A 210 -2.91 -10.47 -3.54
C ALA A 210 -3.75 -9.69 -4.57
N LEU A 211 -3.70 -8.35 -4.55
CA LEU A 211 -4.42 -7.52 -5.51
C LEU A 211 -4.02 -7.84 -6.98
N ALA A 212 -2.72 -8.06 -7.21
CA ALA A 212 -2.21 -8.43 -8.53
C ALA A 212 -2.72 -9.80 -8.98
N VAL A 213 -2.76 -10.79 -8.09
CA VAL A 213 -3.36 -12.10 -8.37
C VAL A 213 -4.86 -11.98 -8.67
N ALA A 214 -5.60 -11.20 -7.88
CA ALA A 214 -7.02 -10.93 -8.12
C ALA A 214 -7.24 -10.34 -9.52
N ALA A 215 -6.39 -9.38 -9.90
CA ALA A 215 -6.42 -8.74 -11.20
C ALA A 215 -6.13 -9.72 -12.36
N LEU A 216 -5.10 -10.56 -12.22
CA LEU A 216 -4.79 -11.62 -13.18
C LEU A 216 -5.92 -12.64 -13.29
N GLY A 217 -6.53 -13.03 -12.17
CA GLY A 217 -7.67 -13.95 -12.13
C GLY A 217 -8.90 -13.39 -12.84
N GLN A 218 -9.14 -12.08 -12.72
CA GLN A 218 -10.26 -11.42 -13.41
C GLN A 218 -9.99 -11.25 -14.92
N LYS A 219 -8.80 -10.81 -15.32
CA LYS A 219 -8.48 -10.50 -16.73
C LYS A 219 -8.04 -11.71 -17.54
N GLN A 220 -7.25 -12.59 -16.94
CA GLN A 220 -6.59 -13.71 -17.63
C GLN A 220 -6.79 -15.06 -16.90
N PRO A 221 -8.03 -15.45 -16.55
CA PRO A 221 -8.31 -16.65 -15.73
C PRO A 221 -7.75 -17.94 -16.36
N LYS A 222 -7.87 -18.09 -17.68
CA LYS A 222 -7.38 -19.28 -18.39
C LYS A 222 -5.86 -19.44 -18.31
N ARG A 223 -5.12 -18.33 -18.40
CA ARG A 223 -3.66 -18.34 -18.30
C ARG A 223 -3.23 -18.61 -16.87
N LEU A 224 -3.87 -17.95 -15.89
CA LEU A 224 -3.61 -18.19 -14.47
C LEU A 224 -3.83 -19.65 -14.10
N MET A 225 -4.94 -20.26 -14.55
CA MET A 225 -5.19 -21.70 -14.39
C MET A 225 -4.09 -22.55 -15.03
N LYS A 226 -3.70 -22.24 -16.28
CA LYS A 226 -2.68 -23.02 -16.99
C LYS A 226 -1.31 -22.98 -16.30
N GLU A 227 -0.91 -21.83 -15.77
CA GLU A 227 0.42 -21.65 -15.17
C GLU A 227 0.49 -22.20 -13.74
N LEU A 228 -0.63 -22.26 -13.01
CA LEU A 228 -0.62 -22.51 -11.56
C LEU A 228 -1.54 -23.65 -11.11
N SER A 229 -2.16 -24.42 -12.00
CA SER A 229 -3.08 -25.50 -11.61
C SER A 229 -2.47 -26.51 -10.66
N GLU A 230 -1.16 -26.75 -10.76
CA GLU A 230 -0.42 -27.64 -9.86
C GLU A 230 -0.43 -27.19 -8.40
N LEU A 231 -0.60 -25.88 -8.12
CA LEU A 231 -0.71 -25.36 -6.76
C LEU A 231 -2.06 -25.69 -6.11
N ALA A 232 -3.06 -26.04 -6.92
CA ALA A 232 -4.38 -26.41 -6.44
C ALA A 232 -4.47 -27.89 -6.01
N GLU A 233 -3.48 -28.70 -6.40
CA GLU A 233 -3.34 -30.09 -5.97
C GLU A 233 -2.57 -30.09 -4.65
N VAL A 234 -3.27 -30.30 -3.54
CA VAL A 234 -2.62 -30.29 -2.23
C VAL A 234 -2.54 -31.70 -1.66
N GLU A 235 -1.34 -32.07 -1.20
CA GLU A 235 -1.13 -33.31 -0.46
C GLU A 235 -1.90 -33.23 0.87
N THR A 236 -2.72 -34.24 1.13
CA THR A 236 -3.57 -34.35 2.33
C THR A 236 -2.78 -34.62 3.61
N GLU A 237 -1.50 -34.99 3.49
CA GLU A 237 -0.63 -35.36 4.61
C GLU A 237 0.33 -34.22 4.93
N ASN A 238 -0.11 -33.29 5.77
CA ASN A 238 0.82 -32.45 6.53
C ASN A 238 0.55 -32.67 8.02
N ASP A 239 1.14 -33.73 8.57
CA ASP A 239 1.21 -34.07 10.00
C ASP A 239 2.10 -33.09 10.82
N TYR A 240 2.35 -31.89 10.29
CA TYR A 240 3.22 -30.93 10.93
C TYR A 240 2.45 -30.11 11.98
N TYR A 241 2.55 -30.55 13.23
CA TYR A 241 2.10 -29.85 14.43
C TYR A 241 2.84 -28.52 14.59
N TYR A 242 2.29 -27.43 14.05
CA TYR A 242 2.84 -26.10 14.27
C TYR A 242 2.25 -25.44 15.53
N TRP A 243 3.12 -25.05 16.45
CA TRP A 243 2.80 -24.19 17.59
C TRP A 243 2.90 -22.72 17.14
N GLY A 244 1.77 -22.05 16.90
CA GLY A 244 1.73 -20.61 16.62
C GLY A 244 0.68 -20.19 15.59
N TYR A 245 0.47 -18.88 15.48
CA TYR A 245 -0.42 -18.26 14.48
C TYR A 245 0.01 -18.66 13.06
N SER A 246 -0.74 -19.54 12.39
CA SER A 246 -0.53 -19.80 10.96
C SER A 246 -1.08 -18.61 10.17
N ASN A 247 -0.22 -17.65 9.84
CA ASN A 247 -0.59 -16.59 8.90
C ASN A 247 -0.22 -17.07 7.50
N ARG A 248 -1.24 -17.21 6.63
CA ARG A 248 -1.04 -17.45 5.20
C ARG A 248 -0.70 -16.16 4.47
N SER A 249 0.14 -16.27 3.46
CA SER A 249 0.53 -15.13 2.66
C SER A 249 -0.65 -14.62 1.83
N PRO A 250 -0.77 -13.29 1.59
CA PRO A 250 -1.90 -12.74 0.84
C PRO A 250 -2.09 -13.35 -0.55
N VAL A 251 -0.99 -13.60 -1.28
CA VAL A 251 -1.03 -14.26 -2.60
C VAL A 251 -1.64 -15.65 -2.52
N THR A 252 -1.26 -16.44 -1.51
CA THR A 252 -1.78 -17.80 -1.30
C THR A 252 -3.28 -17.80 -1.06
N ILE A 253 -3.77 -16.86 -0.23
CA ILE A 253 -5.21 -16.71 0.04
C ILE A 253 -5.96 -16.35 -1.24
N GLU A 254 -5.47 -15.37 -2.01
CA GLU A 254 -6.14 -14.95 -3.24
C GLU A 254 -6.11 -16.04 -4.33
N LEU A 255 -5.03 -16.83 -4.43
CA LEU A 255 -4.97 -18.00 -5.32
C LEU A 255 -5.97 -19.09 -4.90
N ALA A 256 -6.07 -19.39 -3.60
CA ALA A 256 -7.06 -20.32 -3.08
C ALA A 256 -8.49 -19.86 -3.39
N THR A 257 -8.77 -18.56 -3.20
CA THR A 257 -10.05 -17.94 -3.57
C THR A 257 -10.32 -18.06 -5.07
N PHE A 258 -9.31 -17.81 -5.90
CA PHE A 258 -9.41 -17.96 -7.35
C PHE A 258 -9.78 -19.40 -7.74
N PHE A 259 -9.06 -20.41 -7.22
CA PHE A 259 -9.33 -21.82 -7.53
C PHE A 259 -10.70 -22.27 -7.02
N ALA A 260 -11.10 -21.87 -5.82
CA ALA A 260 -12.42 -22.18 -5.27
C ALA A 260 -13.55 -21.64 -6.16
N ARG A 261 -13.40 -20.41 -6.68
CA ARG A 261 -14.34 -19.82 -7.64
C ARG A 261 -14.38 -20.55 -9.00
N GLN A 262 -13.34 -21.31 -9.34
CA GLN A 262 -13.33 -22.20 -10.50
C GLN A 262 -13.85 -23.62 -10.18
N GLY A 263 -14.34 -23.85 -8.96
CA GLY A 263 -14.88 -25.14 -8.52
C GLY A 263 -13.86 -26.09 -7.88
N ASN A 264 -12.62 -25.66 -7.66
CA ASN A 264 -11.62 -26.45 -6.93
C ASN A 264 -11.40 -25.84 -5.53
N THR A 265 -12.06 -26.39 -4.52
CA THR A 265 -12.02 -25.89 -3.14
C THR A 265 -10.87 -26.48 -2.31
N ALA A 266 -10.18 -27.51 -2.80
CA ALA A 266 -9.25 -28.32 -1.99
C ALA A 266 -8.18 -27.47 -1.28
N LEU A 267 -7.59 -26.50 -1.99
CA LEU A 267 -6.63 -25.58 -1.39
C LEU A 267 -7.28 -24.71 -0.32
N MET A 268 -8.45 -24.13 -0.59
CA MET A 268 -9.16 -23.29 0.37
C MET A 268 -9.54 -24.08 1.64
N ASP A 269 -10.07 -25.29 1.47
CA ASP A 269 -10.45 -26.18 2.57
C ASP A 269 -9.24 -26.49 3.45
N LYS A 270 -8.09 -26.77 2.85
CA LYS A 270 -6.84 -26.94 3.60
C LYS A 270 -6.47 -25.67 4.37
N LEU A 271 -6.49 -24.49 3.74
CA LEU A 271 -6.13 -23.25 4.43
C LEU A 271 -7.03 -22.98 5.63
N ILE A 272 -8.34 -23.22 5.49
CA ILE A 272 -9.30 -23.11 6.59
C ILE A 272 -8.99 -24.12 7.70
N ASN A 273 -8.78 -25.40 7.35
CA ASN A 273 -8.46 -26.45 8.31
C ASN A 273 -7.16 -26.16 9.08
N ASP A 274 -6.14 -25.62 8.41
CA ASP A 274 -4.87 -25.23 9.04
C ASP A 274 -5.08 -24.07 10.04
N LEU A 275 -5.85 -23.05 9.64
CA LEU A 275 -6.17 -21.90 10.48
C LEU A 275 -6.97 -22.33 11.72
N GLU A 276 -7.96 -23.20 11.53
CA GLU A 276 -8.80 -23.72 12.62
C GLU A 276 -8.01 -24.62 13.57
N SER A 277 -7.16 -25.51 13.04
CA SER A 277 -6.29 -26.37 13.85
C SER A 277 -5.36 -25.56 14.75
N GLY A 278 -4.89 -24.40 14.26
CA GLY A 278 -4.09 -23.46 15.03
C GLY A 278 -4.81 -22.85 16.24
N THR A 279 -6.15 -22.80 16.23
CA THR A 279 -6.94 -22.24 17.35
C THR A 279 -7.12 -23.18 18.53
N ARG A 280 -6.83 -24.49 18.38
CA ARG A 280 -7.07 -25.53 19.39
C ARG A 280 -6.48 -25.23 20.77
N TRP A 281 -5.39 -24.48 20.83
CA TRP A 281 -4.65 -24.19 22.06
C TRP A 281 -4.81 -22.74 22.54
N MET A 282 -5.65 -21.95 21.87
CA MET A 282 -5.82 -20.52 22.14
C MET A 282 -7.03 -20.27 23.03
N GLN A 283 -7.00 -19.18 23.82
CA GLN A 283 -8.17 -18.74 24.58
C GLN A 283 -9.23 -18.15 23.63
N PRO A 284 -10.54 -18.28 23.94
CA PRO A 284 -11.63 -17.76 23.09
C PRO A 284 -11.48 -16.29 22.67
N GLY A 285 -11.00 -15.41 23.56
CA GLY A 285 -10.76 -14.00 23.22
C GLY A 285 -9.60 -13.76 22.23
N GLN A 286 -8.72 -14.75 22.03
CA GLN A 286 -7.53 -14.66 21.17
C GLN A 286 -7.78 -15.23 19.76
N THR A 287 -8.84 -16.02 19.57
CA THR A 287 -9.15 -16.70 18.31
C THR A 287 -9.96 -15.84 17.35
N LEU A 288 -10.63 -14.77 17.82
CA LEU A 288 -11.51 -13.94 16.99
C LEU A 288 -10.84 -13.46 15.69
N GLY A 289 -9.57 -13.05 15.74
CA GLY A 289 -8.84 -12.60 14.54
C GLY A 289 -8.71 -13.68 13.47
N LEU A 290 -8.54 -14.94 13.86
CA LEU A 290 -8.51 -16.08 12.95
C LEU A 290 -9.92 -16.41 12.45
N GLN A 291 -10.92 -16.38 13.33
CA GLN A 291 -12.31 -16.67 12.99
C GLN A 291 -12.89 -15.67 11.99
N VAL A 292 -12.53 -14.39 12.11
CA VAL A 292 -12.87 -13.33 11.15
C VAL A 292 -12.26 -13.62 9.78
N ARG A 293 -11.01 -14.11 9.72
CA ARG A 293 -10.36 -14.50 8.45
C ARG A 293 -11.00 -15.73 7.82
N VAL A 294 -11.32 -16.76 8.62
CA VAL A 294 -12.03 -17.95 8.14
C VAL A 294 -13.40 -17.56 7.59
N ALA A 295 -14.17 -16.74 8.32
CA ALA A 295 -15.45 -16.23 7.84
C ALA A 295 -15.31 -15.47 6.51
N ALA A 296 -14.26 -14.65 6.35
CA ALA A 296 -13.99 -13.99 5.07
C ALA A 296 -13.71 -14.98 3.93
N MET A 297 -12.94 -16.04 4.18
CA MET A 297 -12.67 -17.10 3.19
C MET A 297 -13.96 -17.84 2.80
N GLN A 298 -14.77 -18.22 3.79
CA GLN A 298 -16.06 -18.89 3.59
C GLN A 298 -16.98 -18.08 2.66
N ILE A 299 -17.09 -16.76 2.87
CA ILE A 299 -17.97 -15.94 2.03
C ILE A 299 -17.39 -15.61 0.66
N THR A 300 -16.07 -15.42 0.55
CA THR A 300 -15.44 -14.95 -0.70
C THR A 300 -15.13 -16.07 -1.68
N ALA A 301 -14.86 -17.27 -1.17
CA ALA A 301 -14.40 -18.42 -1.93
C ALA A 301 -15.43 -19.55 -2.02
N LEU A 302 -16.16 -19.83 -0.92
CA LEU A 302 -17.07 -20.97 -0.84
C LEU A 302 -18.56 -20.58 -0.93
N GLY A 303 -18.90 -19.31 -0.71
CA GLY A 303 -20.29 -18.84 -0.68
C GLY A 303 -21.07 -19.32 0.55
N GLU A 304 -20.38 -19.66 1.64
CA GLU A 304 -20.97 -20.17 2.89
C GLU A 304 -21.40 -19.03 3.83
N TRP A 305 -22.38 -18.24 3.40
CA TRP A 305 -22.81 -17.03 4.12
C TRP A 305 -23.39 -17.31 5.51
N ASP A 306 -24.27 -18.29 5.64
CA ASP A 306 -24.91 -18.63 6.92
C ASP A 306 -23.91 -19.16 7.95
N ALA A 307 -23.03 -20.09 7.53
CA ALA A 307 -22.00 -20.65 8.40
C ALA A 307 -21.00 -19.59 8.86
N ALA A 308 -20.62 -18.66 7.96
CA ALA A 308 -19.78 -17.53 8.32
C ALA A 308 -20.47 -16.58 9.32
N LEU A 309 -21.78 -16.33 9.16
CA LEU A 309 -22.53 -15.48 10.08
C LEU A 309 -22.64 -16.10 11.47
N GLU A 310 -22.96 -17.40 11.56
CA GLU A 310 -23.02 -18.15 12.81
C GLU A 310 -21.67 -18.09 13.54
N ARG A 311 -20.59 -18.40 12.82
CA ARG A 311 -19.21 -18.31 13.34
C ARG A 311 -18.90 -16.93 13.91
N LEU A 312 -19.23 -15.85 13.19
CA LEU A 312 -18.98 -14.50 13.67
C LEU A 312 -19.83 -14.15 14.90
N ASN A 313 -21.11 -14.51 14.91
CA ASN A 313 -22.01 -14.26 16.04
C ASN A 313 -21.52 -14.93 17.33
N GLU A 314 -21.10 -16.19 17.25
CA GLU A 314 -20.58 -16.93 18.40
C GLU A 314 -19.29 -16.33 18.95
N ASN A 315 -18.34 -15.99 18.07
CA ASN A 315 -17.02 -15.52 18.49
C ASN A 315 -17.04 -14.05 18.95
N VAL A 316 -17.88 -13.19 18.37
CA VAL A 316 -18.10 -11.82 18.87
C VAL A 316 -18.72 -11.85 20.26
N LYS A 317 -19.71 -12.72 20.51
CA LYS A 317 -20.31 -12.89 21.83
C LYS A 317 -19.28 -13.30 22.89
N GLN A 318 -18.31 -14.15 22.53
CA GLN A 318 -17.23 -14.57 23.42
C GLN A 318 -16.19 -13.47 23.68
N ALA A 319 -15.94 -12.59 22.70
CA ALA A 319 -15.00 -11.47 22.84
C ALA A 319 -15.53 -10.34 23.74
N GLY A 320 -16.85 -10.21 23.88
CA GLY A 320 -17.49 -9.20 24.74
C GLY A 320 -17.38 -7.76 24.20
N SER A 321 -17.63 -6.77 25.05
CA SER A 321 -17.70 -5.35 24.68
C SER A 321 -16.35 -4.61 24.64
N ALA A 322 -15.26 -5.32 24.35
CA ALA A 322 -13.93 -4.74 24.35
C ALA A 322 -13.72 -3.87 23.09
N LEU A 323 -13.20 -2.65 23.28
CA LEU A 323 -12.72 -1.82 22.17
C LEU A 323 -11.57 -2.54 21.48
N SER A 324 -11.79 -2.96 20.24
CA SER A 324 -10.87 -3.80 19.48
C SER A 324 -11.12 -3.64 17.98
N SER A 325 -10.05 -3.40 17.22
CA SER A 325 -10.11 -3.36 15.76
C SER A 325 -10.60 -4.68 15.17
N THR A 326 -10.29 -5.82 15.81
CA THR A 326 -10.75 -7.14 15.39
C THR A 326 -12.26 -7.32 15.59
N VAL A 327 -12.82 -6.81 16.70
CA VAL A 327 -14.27 -6.84 16.95
C VAL A 327 -14.98 -5.95 15.93
N SER A 328 -14.44 -4.75 15.68
CA SER A 328 -14.93 -3.85 14.64
C SER A 328 -14.95 -4.50 13.25
N GLN A 329 -13.88 -5.20 12.88
CA GLN A 329 -13.79 -5.96 11.63
C GLN A 329 -14.81 -7.12 11.56
N ALA A 330 -15.04 -7.83 12.66
CA ALA A 330 -16.04 -8.88 12.73
C ALA A 330 -17.45 -8.35 12.45
N HIS A 331 -17.82 -7.23 13.08
CA HIS A 331 -19.10 -6.56 12.85
C HIS A 331 -19.23 -6.02 11.41
N TYR A 332 -18.14 -5.51 10.82
CA TYR A 332 -18.13 -5.11 9.41
C TYR A 332 -18.40 -6.30 8.47
N LEU A 333 -17.77 -7.46 8.69
CA LEU A 333 -18.07 -8.67 7.92
C LEU A 333 -19.50 -9.14 8.14
N ARG A 334 -20.00 -9.14 9.38
CA ARG A 334 -21.42 -9.43 9.68
C ARG A 334 -22.35 -8.53 8.86
N ALA A 335 -22.09 -7.22 8.79
CA ALA A 335 -22.90 -6.30 8.00
C ALA A 335 -22.96 -6.69 6.51
N ARG A 336 -21.81 -7.08 5.91
CA ARG A 336 -21.79 -7.57 4.51
C ARG A 336 -22.60 -8.83 4.33
N ILE A 337 -22.48 -9.78 5.26
CA ILE A 337 -23.21 -11.04 5.19
C ILE A 337 -24.72 -10.79 5.33
N LEU A 338 -25.13 -9.99 6.32
CA LEU A 338 -26.52 -9.63 6.54
C LEU A 338 -27.12 -8.91 5.33
N MET A 339 -26.35 -8.04 4.68
CA MET A 339 -26.80 -7.39 3.44
C MET A 339 -26.95 -8.40 2.29
N HIS A 340 -26.05 -9.39 2.17
CA HIS A 340 -26.21 -10.48 1.21
C HIS A 340 -27.49 -11.29 1.47
N LEU A 341 -27.84 -11.49 2.74
CA LEU A 341 -29.05 -12.18 3.19
C LEU A 341 -30.32 -11.29 3.14
N ASN A 342 -30.24 -10.09 2.58
CA ASN A 342 -31.33 -9.10 2.49
C ASN A 342 -31.84 -8.58 3.85
N GLU A 343 -31.02 -8.60 4.89
CA GLU A 343 -31.33 -8.05 6.21
C GLU A 343 -30.78 -6.62 6.38
N GLU A 344 -31.30 -5.66 5.60
CA GLU A 344 -30.78 -4.28 5.56
C GLU A 344 -30.68 -3.62 6.95
N GLY A 345 -31.72 -3.75 7.78
CA GLY A 345 -31.75 -3.16 9.11
C GLY A 345 -30.70 -3.78 10.06
N ALA A 346 -30.50 -5.09 9.97
CA ALA A 346 -29.48 -5.79 10.75
C ALA A 346 -28.07 -5.45 10.25
N ALA A 347 -27.90 -5.30 8.94
CA ALA A 347 -26.63 -4.88 8.34
C ALA A 347 -26.23 -3.47 8.78
N LEU A 348 -27.18 -2.53 8.80
CA LEU A 348 -26.99 -1.20 9.34
C LEU A 348 -26.56 -1.26 10.79
N HIS A 349 -27.32 -1.98 11.62
CA HIS A 349 -27.01 -2.11 13.05
C HIS A 349 -25.61 -2.72 13.29
N ALA A 350 -25.22 -3.74 12.51
CA ALA A 350 -23.88 -4.30 12.58
C ALA A 350 -22.78 -3.28 12.22
N LEU A 351 -23.01 -2.34 11.30
CA LEU A 351 -22.06 -1.25 11.06
C LEU A 351 -21.99 -0.27 12.23
N GLU A 352 -23.10 -0.02 12.92
CA GLU A 352 -23.10 0.79 14.15
C GLU A 352 -22.24 0.12 15.22
N GLU A 353 -22.43 -1.18 15.45
CA GLU A 353 -21.63 -1.99 16.38
C GLU A 353 -20.14 -2.02 15.98
N SER A 354 -19.84 -2.08 14.67
CA SER A 354 -18.46 -2.00 14.16
C SER A 354 -17.78 -0.70 14.60
N MET A 355 -18.48 0.42 14.50
CA MET A 355 -17.97 1.71 14.96
C MET A 355 -17.93 1.84 16.49
N GLU A 356 -18.80 1.15 17.23
CA GLU A 356 -18.73 1.14 18.71
C GLU A 356 -17.52 0.35 19.18
N ALA A 357 -17.17 -0.72 18.47
CA ALA A 357 -16.04 -1.56 18.77
C ALA A 357 -14.69 -0.91 18.45
N SER A 358 -14.64 0.13 17.62
CA SER A 358 -13.40 0.89 17.35
C SER A 358 -13.65 2.38 17.18
N ASN A 359 -12.86 3.23 17.84
CA ASN A 359 -12.84 4.69 17.62
C ASN A 359 -12.29 5.11 16.23
N SER A 360 -12.40 4.25 15.24
CA SER A 360 -12.03 4.46 13.85
C SER A 360 -13.21 4.10 12.97
N ALA A 361 -13.59 4.99 12.06
CA ALA A 361 -14.59 4.64 11.04
C ALA A 361 -14.01 3.67 10.02
N GLN A 362 -14.90 2.84 9.46
CA GLN A 362 -14.58 2.03 8.30
C GLN A 362 -14.38 2.93 7.09
N VAL A 363 -13.55 2.48 6.15
CA VAL A 363 -13.32 3.20 4.90
C VAL A 363 -14.64 3.33 4.14
N LEU A 364 -15.01 4.53 3.70
CA LEU A 364 -16.31 4.80 3.08
C LEU A 364 -16.57 3.91 1.86
N THR A 365 -15.55 3.65 1.04
CA THR A 365 -15.66 2.74 -0.11
C THR A 365 -16.07 1.33 0.30
N LEU A 366 -15.62 0.83 1.45
CA LEU A 366 -16.02 -0.48 1.97
C LEU A 366 -17.50 -0.50 2.38
N VAL A 367 -17.95 0.55 3.06
CA VAL A 367 -19.35 0.71 3.48
C VAL A 367 -20.27 0.83 2.27
N ASP A 368 -19.88 1.66 1.31
CA ASP A 368 -20.59 1.83 0.05
C ASP A 368 -20.67 0.50 -0.73
N SER A 369 -19.62 -0.32 -0.69
CA SER A 369 -19.62 -1.65 -1.32
C SER A 369 -20.58 -2.63 -0.65
N THR A 370 -20.75 -2.57 0.68
CA THR A 370 -21.69 -3.42 1.44
C THR A 370 -23.10 -3.24 0.91
N PHE A 371 -23.53 -1.99 0.69
CA PHE A 371 -24.89 -1.64 0.30
C PHE A 371 -25.12 -1.58 -1.22
N LYS A 372 -24.17 -2.09 -2.01
CA LYS A 372 -24.30 -2.15 -3.47
C LYS A 372 -25.58 -2.83 -3.98
N PRO A 373 -26.15 -3.87 -3.34
CA PRO A 373 -27.40 -4.48 -3.78
C PRO A 373 -28.64 -3.56 -3.68
N LEU A 374 -28.56 -2.46 -2.94
CA LEU A 374 -29.66 -1.50 -2.81
C LEU A 374 -29.77 -0.59 -4.04
N GLU A 375 -31.00 -0.16 -4.33
CA GLU A 375 -31.27 0.89 -5.33
C GLU A 375 -30.47 2.16 -5.04
N ALA A 376 -30.05 2.89 -6.08
CA ALA A 376 -29.10 4.01 -5.95
C ALA A 376 -29.52 5.07 -4.92
N GLU A 377 -30.80 5.46 -4.91
CA GLU A 377 -31.32 6.43 -3.94
C GLU A 377 -31.28 5.88 -2.50
N ARG A 378 -31.66 4.62 -2.31
CA ARG A 378 -31.65 3.96 -1.01
C ARG A 378 -30.22 3.77 -0.50
N ARG A 379 -29.31 3.29 -1.35
CA ARG A 379 -27.88 3.15 -1.08
C ARG A 379 -27.27 4.48 -0.65
N PHE A 380 -27.55 5.56 -1.39
CA PHE A 380 -27.06 6.89 -1.05
C PHE A 380 -27.56 7.34 0.33
N GLN A 381 -28.84 7.13 0.62
CA GLN A 381 -29.40 7.48 1.93
C GLN A 381 -28.75 6.67 3.07
N THR A 382 -28.57 5.36 2.89
CA THR A 382 -27.90 4.48 3.86
C THR A 382 -26.45 4.88 4.12
N VAL A 383 -25.70 5.21 3.07
CA VAL A 383 -24.31 5.71 3.20
C VAL A 383 -24.27 7.08 3.88
N LEU A 384 -25.22 7.97 3.60
CA LEU A 384 -25.34 9.25 4.31
C LEU A 384 -25.64 9.06 5.79
N ASP A 385 -26.50 8.11 6.15
CA ASP A 385 -26.83 7.82 7.55
C ASP A 385 -25.61 7.26 8.30
N TYR A 386 -24.82 6.40 7.65
CA TYR A 386 -23.51 6.00 8.16
C TYR A 386 -22.57 7.20 8.36
N CYS A 387 -22.44 8.09 7.38
CA CYS A 387 -21.61 9.30 7.50
C CYS A 387 -22.06 10.22 8.66
N ARG A 388 -23.36 10.35 8.87
CA ARG A 388 -23.94 11.11 10.00
C ARG A 388 -23.63 10.46 11.34
N LEU A 389 -23.61 9.13 11.40
CA LEU A 389 -23.19 8.40 12.60
C LEU A 389 -21.69 8.62 12.87
N ALA A 390 -20.86 8.49 11.84
CA ALA A 390 -19.42 8.72 11.89
C ALA A 390 -19.08 10.15 12.36
N SER A 391 -19.79 11.15 11.87
CA SER A 391 -19.53 12.56 12.23
C SER A 391 -19.76 12.88 13.70
N ARG A 392 -20.73 12.21 14.33
CA ARG A 392 -21.09 12.40 15.73
C ARG A 392 -20.13 11.70 16.68
N ARG A 393 -19.49 10.62 16.24
CA ARG A 393 -18.69 9.73 17.11
C ARG A 393 -17.18 9.92 16.98
N LEU A 394 -16.70 10.37 15.82
CA LEU A 394 -15.27 10.57 15.59
C LEU A 394 -14.81 11.93 16.09
N ASP A 395 -13.59 11.93 16.65
CA ASP A 395 -12.84 13.16 16.89
C ASP A 395 -12.67 13.94 15.58
N GLU A 396 -12.55 15.26 15.69
CA GLU A 396 -12.54 16.13 14.52
C GLU A 396 -11.40 15.83 13.53
N SER A 397 -10.29 15.29 14.03
CA SER A 397 -9.14 14.82 13.24
C SER A 397 -9.36 13.50 12.50
N GLN A 398 -10.36 12.72 12.89
CA GLN A 398 -10.68 11.40 12.33
C GLN A 398 -11.88 11.43 11.37
N ARG A 399 -12.48 12.60 11.19
CA ARG A 399 -13.63 12.80 10.31
C ARG A 399 -13.22 12.66 8.83
N PRO A 400 -13.92 11.82 8.04
CA PRO A 400 -13.50 11.49 6.68
C PRO A 400 -13.56 12.65 5.65
N TRP A 401 -14.04 13.84 6.03
CA TRP A 401 -14.15 15.03 5.17
C TRP A 401 -13.13 16.14 5.47
N LYS A 402 -12.16 15.93 6.37
CA LYS A 402 -11.16 16.97 6.72
C LYS A 402 -9.77 16.80 6.10
N ALA A 403 -9.54 15.78 5.29
CA ALA A 403 -8.38 15.78 4.40
C ALA A 403 -8.66 16.78 3.25
N VAL A 404 -7.86 17.85 3.17
CA VAL A 404 -7.93 18.96 2.20
C VAL A 404 -8.87 20.11 2.58
N VAL A 405 -8.56 20.80 3.68
CA VAL A 405 -8.52 22.28 3.66
C VAL A 405 -7.27 22.69 4.45
N LYS A 406 -6.12 22.79 3.78
CA LYS A 406 -5.11 23.75 4.24
C LYS A 406 -5.68 25.11 3.84
N GLU A 407 -6.20 25.83 4.82
CA GLU A 407 -6.50 27.25 4.64
C GLU A 407 -5.20 27.93 4.22
N GLU A 408 -5.18 28.46 3.00
CA GLU A 408 -4.21 29.46 2.59
C GLU A 408 -4.43 30.68 3.50
N GLY A 409 -3.47 30.90 4.39
CA GLY A 409 -3.31 32.15 5.14
C GLY A 409 -2.11 32.91 4.62
#